data_AF-A0A534JI85-F1
#
_entry.id   AF-A0A534JI85-F1
#
_cell.length_a   1.000
_cell.length_b   1.000
_cell.length_c   1.000
_cell.angle_alpha   90.00
_cell.angle_beta   90.00
_cell.angle_gamma   90.00
#
_symmetry.space_group_name_H-M   'P 1'
#
loop_
_entity.id
_entity.type
_entity.pdbx_description
1 polymer ?
#
loop_
_entity_poly.entity_id
_entity_poly.type
_entity_poly.pdbx_seq_one_letter_code
_entity_poly.pdbx_strand_id
1 'polypeptide(L)'
;MKRLRHIRRDESGVASTVGTIMALLVFLTFISLIVNQYVPVWMKDSEASHMGGAFGQFGSFKGSIDLQMLAAQMARDVSVDYIPISSFTPVTLGVDGIPIFTSATLGVLSSVPELGTFTTQLVYTINNQGTKVNESSSGRIVLEVFNRYYPHQALVYENGAVIRWQNDGQSVRADPTFGVDIVNNTVRVSVSHVSLYGRGSAEGSTTEGVHSKLLGIDRQDYTKVRSDVWINATTLYGIAWATFFNRTLANAFGIGTGRFQSCPTYCFTSSYVGPRIQLMTITTPFYKVTAQWKDPKAAYDITVQIYNDWNNTKPLVMPITIVRVQHGFANIAIAERGSDVSI
;
A
#
# COMPACT_ATOMS: atom_id res chain seq x y z
N MET A 1 32.34 50.42 71.18
CA MET A 1 30.87 50.41 71.05
C MET A 1 30.52 50.25 69.57
N LYS A 2 30.11 49.05 69.12
CA LYS A 2 29.80 48.77 67.69
C LYS A 2 28.40 49.30 67.36
N ARG A 3 28.30 50.26 66.42
CA ARG A 3 27.03 50.78 65.89
C ARG A 3 26.43 49.74 64.96
N LEU A 4 25.31 49.14 65.35
CA LEU A 4 24.47 48.32 64.47
C LEU A 4 23.90 49.22 63.37
N ARG A 5 24.29 48.97 62.10
CA ARG A 5 23.68 49.59 60.93
C ARG A 5 22.25 49.07 60.80
N HIS A 6 21.27 49.96 60.89
CA HIS A 6 19.88 49.66 60.62
C HIS A 6 19.72 49.39 59.12
N ILE A 7 19.43 48.14 58.75
CA ILE A 7 19.10 47.77 57.37
C ILE A 7 17.75 48.44 57.05
N ARG A 8 17.75 49.38 56.11
CA ARG A 8 16.54 50.08 55.65
C ARG A 8 15.86 49.19 54.61
N ARG A 9 14.60 48.80 54.84
CA ARG A 9 13.79 48.05 53.87
C ARG A 9 13.55 48.94 52.66
N ASP A 10 14.03 48.49 51.49
CA ASP A 10 13.81 49.17 50.22
C ASP A 10 12.59 48.57 49.53
N GLU A 11 11.42 49.15 49.81
CA GLU A 11 10.13 48.72 49.24
C GLU A 11 10.10 48.84 47.71
N SER A 12 10.93 49.72 47.14
CA SER A 12 11.05 49.91 45.69
C SER A 12 11.76 48.74 45.01
N GLY A 13 12.80 48.18 45.64
CA GLY A 13 13.48 46.97 45.20
C GLY A 13 12.58 45.73 45.28
N VAL A 14 11.76 45.62 46.32
CA VAL A 14 10.77 44.53 46.47
C VAL A 14 9.69 44.63 45.38
N ALA A 15 9.15 45.83 45.12
CA ALA A 15 8.14 46.03 44.08
C ALA A 15 8.66 45.70 42.67
N SER A 16 9.90 46.09 42.35
CA SER A 16 10.54 45.75 41.07
C SER A 16 10.74 44.24 40.91
N THR A 17 11.21 43.58 41.97
CA THR A 17 11.41 42.11 41.96
C THR A 17 10.09 41.35 41.83
N VAL A 18 9.03 41.80 42.52
CA VAL A 18 7.70 41.19 42.39
C VAL A 18 7.13 41.44 40.99
N GLY A 19 7.34 42.63 40.42
CA GLY A 19 6.94 42.94 39.04
C GLY A 19 7.61 42.04 38.01
N THR A 20 8.93 41.81 38.13
CA THR A 20 9.66 40.91 37.22
C THR A 20 9.24 39.45 37.40
N ILE A 21 9.03 38.98 38.63
CA ILE A 21 8.52 37.62 38.88
C ILE A 21 7.13 37.45 38.26
N MET A 22 6.23 38.41 38.43
CA MET A 22 4.89 38.37 37.83
C MET A 22 4.94 38.37 36.31
N ALA A 23 5.79 39.21 35.71
CA ALA A 23 5.98 39.22 34.25
C ALA A 23 6.53 37.89 33.72
N LEU A 24 7.50 37.28 34.42
CA LEU A 24 8.04 35.97 34.08
C LEU A 24 6.99 34.87 34.21
N LEU A 25 6.17 34.89 35.26
CA LEU A 25 5.09 33.91 35.44
C LEU A 25 4.06 34.01 34.31
N VAL A 26 3.64 35.23 33.97
CA VAL A 26 2.72 35.44 32.84
C VAL A 26 3.35 34.92 31.54
N PHE A 27 4.61 35.26 31.27
CA PHE A 27 5.32 34.77 30.09
C PHE A 27 5.40 33.24 30.05
N LEU A 28 5.77 32.60 31.16
CA LEU A 28 5.83 31.13 31.27
C LEU A 28 4.45 30.48 31.09
N THR A 29 3.38 31.12 31.58
CA THR A 29 2.02 30.60 31.36
C THR A 29 1.63 30.64 29.89
N PHE A 30 1.99 31.69 29.16
CA PHE A 30 1.76 31.77 27.71
C PHE A 30 2.59 30.73 26.94
N ILE A 31 3.87 30.57 27.27
CA ILE A 31 4.71 29.53 26.67
C ILE A 31 4.15 28.13 26.95
N SER A 32 3.67 27.88 28.17
CA SER A 32 3.03 26.61 28.54
C SER A 32 1.76 26.33 27.72
N LEU A 33 0.92 27.35 27.50
CA LEU A 33 -0.24 27.22 26.61
C LEU A 33 0.17 26.89 25.17
N ILE A 34 1.20 27.55 24.64
CA ILE A 34 1.68 27.29 23.27
C ILE A 34 2.18 25.85 23.15
N VAL A 35 3.04 25.40 24.06
CA VAL A 35 3.65 24.06 24.01
C VAL A 35 2.64 22.94 24.21
N ASN A 36 1.65 23.14 25.09
CA ASN A 36 0.71 22.08 25.44
C ASN A 36 -0.56 22.06 24.58
N GLN A 37 -0.99 23.20 24.03
CA GLN A 37 -2.25 23.29 23.29
C GLN A 37 -2.05 23.51 21.79
N TYR A 38 -1.16 24.42 21.40
CA TYR A 38 -1.03 24.83 20.00
C TYR A 38 -0.07 23.93 19.21
N VAL A 39 1.08 23.62 19.79
CA VAL A 39 2.12 22.80 19.16
C VAL A 39 1.59 21.42 18.76
N PRO A 40 0.86 20.66 19.62
CA PRO A 40 0.32 19.36 19.24
C PRO A 40 -0.68 19.42 18.09
N VAL A 41 -1.55 20.46 18.07
CA VAL A 41 -2.55 20.63 17.01
C VAL A 41 -1.87 20.94 15.69
N TRP A 42 -0.90 21.86 15.69
CA TRP A 42 -0.13 22.17 14.50
C TRP A 42 0.63 20.94 13.99
N MET A 43 1.31 20.21 14.88
CA MET A 43 2.02 18.99 14.48
C MET A 43 1.09 17.93 13.91
N LYS A 44 -0.10 17.75 14.50
CA LYS A 44 -1.11 16.82 13.98
C LYS A 44 -1.52 17.16 12.55
N ASP A 45 -1.75 18.45 12.26
CA ASP A 45 -2.14 18.90 10.93
C ASP A 45 -1.00 18.73 9.92
N SER A 46 0.24 19.02 10.34
CA SER A 46 1.44 18.79 9.53
C SER A 46 1.65 17.31 9.21
N GLU A 47 1.53 16.42 10.18
CA GLU A 47 1.62 14.96 9.99
C GLU A 47 0.48 14.44 9.11
N ALA A 48 -0.75 14.94 9.26
CA ALA A 48 -1.87 14.57 8.41
C ALA A 48 -1.67 15.02 6.96
N SER A 49 -1.22 16.26 6.76
CA SER A 49 -0.90 16.82 5.44
C SER A 49 0.24 16.05 4.77
N HIS A 50 1.27 15.69 5.51
CA HIS A 50 2.38 14.86 5.04
C HIS A 50 1.90 13.52 4.52
N MET A 51 1.09 12.80 5.30
CA MET A 51 0.57 11.50 4.84
C MET A 51 -0.28 11.62 3.57
N GLY A 52 -1.01 12.73 3.41
CA GLY A 52 -1.73 13.03 2.17
C GLY A 52 -0.80 13.26 0.97
N GLY A 53 0.28 14.03 1.17
CA GLY A 53 1.31 14.27 0.16
C GLY A 53 2.07 12.99 -0.23
N ALA A 54 2.51 12.22 0.76
CA ALA A 54 3.19 10.94 0.56
C ALA A 54 2.31 9.93 -0.18
N PHE A 55 1.01 9.91 0.09
CA PHE A 55 0.07 9.09 -0.68
C PHE A 55 0.01 9.51 -2.15
N GLY A 56 -0.06 10.82 -2.42
CA GLY A 56 0.01 11.35 -3.79
C GLY A 56 1.32 10.96 -4.50
N GLN A 57 2.45 10.99 -3.79
CA GLN A 57 3.75 10.57 -4.32
C GLN A 57 3.79 9.09 -4.69
N PHE A 58 3.21 8.19 -3.87
CA PHE A 58 3.05 6.77 -4.22
C PHE A 58 2.11 6.57 -5.42
N GLY A 59 1.07 7.40 -5.55
CA GLY A 59 0.21 7.42 -6.73
C GLY A 59 0.98 7.80 -8.01
N SER A 60 1.82 8.83 -7.94
CA SER A 60 2.71 9.22 -9.04
C SER A 60 3.72 8.14 -9.39
N PHE A 61 4.29 7.46 -8.38
CA PHE A 61 5.20 6.34 -8.59
C PHE A 61 4.52 5.19 -9.34
N LYS A 62 3.34 4.78 -8.86
CA LYS A 62 2.51 3.79 -9.55
C LYS A 62 2.22 4.21 -11.00
N GLY A 63 1.78 5.45 -11.20
CA GLY A 63 1.50 5.97 -12.54
C GLY A 63 2.71 5.92 -13.47
N SER A 64 3.91 6.19 -12.95
CA SER A 64 5.15 6.05 -13.72
C SER A 64 5.42 4.61 -14.16
N ILE A 65 5.28 3.63 -13.26
CA ILE A 65 5.43 2.21 -13.60
C ILE A 65 4.38 1.79 -14.64
N ASP A 66 3.12 2.17 -14.44
CA ASP A 66 2.04 1.83 -15.36
C ASP A 66 2.28 2.44 -16.77
N LEU A 67 2.75 3.68 -16.84
CA LEU A 67 3.11 4.33 -18.11
C LEU A 67 4.31 3.66 -18.79
N GLN A 68 5.33 3.25 -18.03
CA GLN A 68 6.45 2.49 -18.58
C GLN A 68 5.97 1.13 -19.11
N MET A 69 5.07 0.45 -18.39
CA MET A 69 4.49 -0.84 -18.83
C MET A 69 3.67 -0.68 -20.09
N LEU A 70 2.89 0.40 -20.18
CA LEU A 70 2.14 0.75 -21.39
C LEU A 70 3.08 1.05 -22.57
N ALA A 71 4.14 1.83 -22.36
CA ALA A 71 5.12 2.16 -23.39
C ALA A 71 5.82 0.88 -23.90
N ALA A 72 6.21 -0.02 -23.00
CA ALA A 72 6.78 -1.32 -23.36
C ALA A 72 5.78 -2.19 -24.14
N GLN A 73 4.50 -2.17 -23.76
CA GLN A 73 3.44 -2.89 -24.46
C GLN A 73 3.23 -2.34 -25.87
N MET A 74 3.20 -1.02 -26.05
CA MET A 74 3.06 -0.40 -27.37
C MET A 74 4.25 -0.72 -28.28
N ALA A 75 5.48 -0.68 -27.76
CA ALA A 75 6.67 -1.06 -28.52
C ALA A 75 6.57 -2.52 -29.00
N ARG A 76 6.12 -3.43 -28.12
CA ARG A 76 5.88 -4.84 -28.45
C ARG A 76 4.80 -5.02 -29.52
N ASP A 77 3.69 -4.30 -29.42
CA ASP A 77 2.57 -4.40 -30.36
C ASP A 77 2.97 -3.91 -31.77
N VAL A 78 3.88 -2.94 -31.88
CA VAL A 78 4.41 -2.43 -33.16
C VAL A 78 5.69 -3.18 -33.60
N SER A 79 6.13 -4.19 -32.84
CA SER A 79 7.35 -4.97 -33.11
C SER A 79 8.64 -4.12 -33.17
N VAL A 80 8.74 -3.11 -32.28
CA VAL A 80 9.93 -2.26 -32.12
C VAL A 80 10.56 -2.53 -30.76
N ASP A 81 11.88 -2.39 -30.69
CA ASP A 81 12.63 -2.52 -29.44
C ASP A 81 12.19 -1.47 -28.41
N TYR A 82 11.84 -1.93 -27.22
CA TYR A 82 11.58 -1.05 -26.09
C TYR A 82 12.91 -0.58 -25.50
N ILE A 83 13.08 0.73 -25.35
CA ILE A 83 14.25 1.35 -24.72
C ILE A 83 13.87 1.74 -23.28
N PRO A 84 14.40 1.06 -22.25
CA PRO A 84 14.11 1.38 -20.86
C PRO A 84 14.52 2.81 -20.48
N ILE A 85 13.59 3.56 -19.90
CA ILE A 85 13.86 4.88 -19.32
C ILE A 85 13.84 4.80 -17.79
N SER A 86 14.70 5.59 -17.14
CA SER A 86 14.67 5.77 -15.70
C SER A 86 13.69 6.89 -15.35
N SER A 87 12.81 6.63 -14.40
CA SER A 87 11.90 7.61 -13.82
C SER A 87 12.22 7.85 -12.36
N PHE A 88 12.17 9.12 -11.95
CA PHE A 88 12.39 9.56 -10.58
C PHE A 88 11.07 10.00 -9.96
N THR A 89 10.69 9.38 -8.85
CA THR A 89 9.55 9.82 -8.03
C THR A 89 10.04 10.31 -6.67
N PRO A 90 9.88 11.60 -6.33
CA PRO A 90 10.21 12.09 -5.00
C PRO A 90 9.21 11.56 -3.97
N VAL A 91 9.72 11.06 -2.86
CA VAL A 91 8.95 10.60 -1.70
C VAL A 91 9.47 11.31 -0.46
N THR A 92 8.64 12.13 0.15
CA THR A 92 8.95 12.79 1.43
C THR A 92 8.80 11.76 2.54
N LEU A 93 9.83 11.58 3.35
CA LEU A 93 9.87 10.54 4.37
C LEU A 93 9.08 10.91 5.62
N GLY A 94 9.25 12.14 6.10
CA GLY A 94 8.72 12.57 7.38
C GLY A 94 8.39 14.05 7.40
N VAL A 95 8.18 14.57 8.61
CA VAL A 95 7.84 15.96 8.86
C VAL A 95 8.87 16.58 9.78
N ASP A 96 9.38 17.74 9.40
CA ASP A 96 10.28 18.50 10.25
C ASP A 96 9.56 18.98 11.52
N GLY A 97 10.31 18.99 12.62
CA GLY A 97 9.80 19.52 13.89
C GLY A 97 9.75 21.04 13.89
N ILE A 98 9.05 21.61 14.85
CA ILE A 98 9.08 23.06 15.09
C ILE A 98 10.30 23.33 15.98
N PRO A 99 11.32 24.09 15.53
CA PRO A 99 12.52 24.34 16.32
C PRO A 99 12.17 24.82 17.73
N ILE A 100 12.93 24.34 18.72
CA ILE A 100 12.76 24.63 20.16
C ILE A 100 11.53 23.95 20.81
N PHE A 101 10.50 23.58 20.04
CA PHE A 101 9.25 23.07 20.60
C PHE A 101 9.03 21.57 20.36
N THR A 102 9.43 21.03 19.20
CA THR A 102 9.29 19.61 18.86
C THR A 102 10.44 19.10 18.00
N SER A 103 10.76 17.81 18.13
CA SER A 103 11.64 17.12 17.18
C SER A 103 10.86 16.65 15.95
N ALA A 104 11.56 16.36 14.86
CA ALA A 104 10.99 15.88 13.61
C ALA A 104 10.37 14.48 13.73
N THR A 105 9.28 14.25 13.02
CA THR A 105 8.66 12.93 12.86
C THR A 105 9.34 12.24 11.68
N LEU A 106 10.12 11.20 11.96
CA LEU A 106 10.89 10.48 10.96
C LEU A 106 10.03 9.40 10.28
N GLY A 107 10.33 9.15 9.01
CA GLY A 107 9.82 8.00 8.28
C GLY A 107 10.95 7.17 7.70
N VAL A 108 10.64 5.91 7.44
CA VAL A 108 11.54 4.93 6.83
C VAL A 108 10.93 4.46 5.52
N LEU A 109 11.61 4.74 4.41
CA LEU A 109 11.29 4.20 3.10
C LEU A 109 12.18 3.00 2.82
N SER A 110 11.60 1.88 2.39
CA SER A 110 12.34 0.65 2.10
C SER A 110 11.80 -0.04 0.85
N SER A 111 12.70 -0.59 0.04
CA SER A 111 12.39 -1.50 -1.08
C SER A 111 12.85 -2.90 -0.72
N VAL A 112 11.91 -3.84 -0.69
CA VAL A 112 12.15 -5.24 -0.32
C VAL A 112 11.62 -6.14 -1.44
N PRO A 113 12.49 -6.62 -2.36
CA PRO A 113 12.08 -7.39 -3.52
C PRO A 113 11.60 -8.82 -3.19
N GLU A 114 11.93 -9.36 -2.01
CA GLU A 114 11.59 -10.73 -1.60
C GLU A 114 10.20 -10.86 -0.94
N LEU A 115 9.52 -9.75 -0.65
CA LEU A 115 8.22 -9.73 0.05
C LEU A 115 7.07 -9.35 -0.90
N GLY A 116 5.84 -9.63 -0.49
CA GLY A 116 4.65 -9.32 -1.30
C GLY A 116 4.58 -10.21 -2.53
N THR A 117 4.73 -11.52 -2.34
CA THR A 117 4.71 -12.47 -3.45
C THR A 117 3.29 -12.65 -3.97
N PHE A 118 3.13 -12.65 -5.29
CA PHE A 118 1.90 -12.93 -6.01
C PHE A 118 2.14 -14.04 -7.01
N THR A 119 1.19 -14.95 -7.15
CA THR A 119 1.26 -16.04 -8.13
C THR A 119 -0.08 -16.22 -8.80
N THR A 120 -0.07 -16.37 -10.13
CA THR A 120 -1.25 -16.74 -10.91
C THR A 120 -1.06 -18.12 -11.51
N GLN A 121 -1.99 -19.03 -11.23
CA GLN A 121 -1.95 -20.43 -11.63
C GLN A 121 -3.20 -20.81 -12.37
N LEU A 122 -3.03 -21.47 -13.51
CA LEU A 122 -4.10 -22.04 -14.33
C LEU A 122 -3.58 -23.20 -15.17
N VAL A 123 -4.50 -23.96 -15.76
CA VAL A 123 -4.21 -25.00 -16.75
C VAL A 123 -4.98 -24.66 -18.02
N TYR A 124 -4.24 -24.49 -19.12
CA TYR A 124 -4.79 -24.28 -20.45
C TYR A 124 -4.35 -25.41 -21.38
N THR A 125 -4.91 -25.47 -22.58
CA THR A 125 -4.65 -26.57 -23.53
C THR A 125 -3.91 -26.10 -24.76
N ILE A 126 -2.73 -26.66 -25.01
CA ILE A 126 -1.98 -26.53 -26.26
C ILE A 126 -1.97 -27.91 -26.93
N ASN A 127 -2.36 -27.98 -28.21
CA ASN A 127 -2.34 -29.25 -28.97
C ASN A 127 -3.02 -30.42 -28.24
N ASN A 128 -4.16 -30.15 -27.58
CA ASN A 128 -4.91 -31.10 -26.75
C ASN A 128 -4.20 -31.65 -25.50
N GLN A 129 -3.03 -31.10 -25.14
CA GLN A 129 -2.33 -31.39 -23.88
C GLN A 129 -2.54 -30.27 -22.87
N GLY A 130 -2.79 -30.63 -21.61
CA GLY A 130 -2.94 -29.67 -20.52
C GLY A 130 -1.58 -29.14 -20.06
N THR A 131 -1.37 -27.84 -20.18
CA THR A 131 -0.16 -27.15 -19.76
C THR A 131 -0.47 -26.30 -18.54
N LYS A 132 0.31 -26.48 -17.47
CA LYS A 132 0.21 -25.66 -16.26
C LYS A 132 0.96 -24.36 -16.46
N VAL A 133 0.31 -23.25 -16.11
CA VAL A 133 0.90 -21.91 -16.02
C VAL A 133 1.09 -21.59 -14.55
N ASN A 134 2.23 -21.01 -14.22
CA ASN A 134 2.55 -20.51 -12.89
C ASN A 134 3.39 -19.25 -13.06
N GLU A 135 2.70 -18.11 -13.12
CA GLU A 135 3.36 -16.80 -13.16
C GLU A 135 3.56 -16.30 -11.73
N SER A 136 4.70 -15.70 -11.41
CA SER A 136 5.01 -15.21 -10.08
C SER A 136 5.70 -13.86 -10.09
N SER A 137 5.23 -12.96 -9.24
CA SER A 137 5.87 -11.68 -8.97
C SER A 137 6.14 -11.49 -7.49
N SER A 138 7.07 -10.59 -7.20
CA SER A 138 7.40 -10.20 -5.84
C SER A 138 7.93 -8.78 -5.82
N GLY A 139 7.92 -8.19 -4.65
CA GLY A 139 8.54 -6.92 -4.37
C GLY A 139 7.54 -5.92 -3.84
N ARG A 140 8.06 -5.14 -2.89
CA ARG A 140 7.27 -4.19 -2.12
C ARG A 140 8.10 -2.98 -1.77
N ILE A 141 7.49 -1.81 -1.87
CA ILE A 141 8.05 -0.57 -1.34
C ILE A 141 7.17 -0.14 -0.17
N VAL A 142 7.78 0.17 0.97
CA VAL A 142 7.06 0.57 2.19
C VAL A 142 7.64 1.88 2.68
N LEU A 143 6.77 2.87 2.88
CA LEU A 143 7.04 4.05 3.68
C LEU A 143 6.31 3.89 5.01
N GLU A 144 7.06 3.68 6.09
CA GLU A 144 6.53 3.67 7.46
C GLU A 144 6.78 5.02 8.10
N VAL A 145 5.72 5.66 8.62
CA VAL A 145 5.83 6.96 9.29
C VAL A 145 5.30 6.86 10.72
N PHE A 146 6.17 7.14 11.68
CA PHE A 146 5.89 7.04 13.12
C PHE A 146 5.32 8.36 13.66
N ASN A 147 4.15 8.74 13.14
CA ASN A 147 3.44 9.96 13.54
C ASN A 147 3.17 10.02 15.05
N ARG A 148 3.42 11.17 15.69
CA ARG A 148 3.24 11.30 17.14
C ARG A 148 1.89 11.87 17.54
N TYR A 149 1.33 12.73 16.69
CA TYR A 149 0.10 13.47 16.94
C TYR A 149 -1.03 13.07 15.99
N TYR A 150 -0.69 12.43 14.87
CA TYR A 150 -1.58 11.78 13.92
C TYR A 150 -1.42 10.24 14.00
N PRO A 151 -2.40 9.42 13.57
CA PRO A 151 -2.25 7.97 13.62
C PRO A 151 -1.02 7.49 12.84
N HIS A 152 -0.32 6.50 13.40
CA HIS A 152 0.77 5.79 12.73
C HIS A 152 0.24 5.13 11.46
N GLN A 153 0.97 5.27 10.35
CA GLN A 153 0.55 4.72 9.07
C GLN A 153 1.73 4.19 8.30
N ALA A 154 1.44 3.22 7.43
CA ALA A 154 2.36 2.80 6.39
C ALA A 154 1.69 2.94 5.02
N LEU A 155 2.42 3.47 4.07
CA LEU A 155 2.07 3.48 2.65
C LEU A 155 2.89 2.43 1.94
N VAL A 156 2.22 1.63 1.13
CA VAL A 156 2.80 0.41 0.58
C VAL A 156 2.49 0.36 -0.89
N TYR A 157 3.50 0.17 -1.72
CA TYR A 157 3.33 -0.25 -3.10
C TYR A 157 3.62 -1.76 -3.19
N GLU A 158 2.65 -2.54 -3.66
CA GLU A 158 2.77 -4.00 -3.78
C GLU A 158 2.00 -4.48 -5.02
N ASN A 159 2.66 -5.22 -5.90
CA ASN A 159 2.08 -5.79 -7.13
C ASN A 159 1.15 -4.83 -7.91
N GLY A 160 1.57 -3.57 -8.08
CA GLY A 160 0.80 -2.55 -8.81
C GLY A 160 -0.30 -1.85 -8.01
N ALA A 161 -0.54 -2.21 -6.74
CA ALA A 161 -1.48 -1.55 -5.84
C ALA A 161 -0.76 -0.58 -4.90
N VAL A 162 -1.42 0.51 -4.52
CA VAL A 162 -1.01 1.36 -3.37
C VAL A 162 -1.97 1.11 -2.21
N ILE A 163 -1.43 0.67 -1.09
CA ILE A 163 -2.16 0.28 0.12
C ILE A 163 -1.82 1.26 1.23
N ARG A 164 -2.85 1.66 1.98
CA ARG A 164 -2.70 2.37 3.24
C ARG A 164 -2.99 1.41 4.39
N TRP A 165 -2.03 1.31 5.29
CA TRP A 165 -2.15 0.61 6.55
C TRP A 165 -2.16 1.61 7.71
N GLN A 166 -3.07 1.42 8.66
CA GLN A 166 -3.23 2.20 9.88
C GLN A 166 -3.68 1.25 11.01
N ASN A 167 -3.60 1.71 12.25
CA ASN A 167 -4.08 0.92 13.40
C ASN A 167 -5.58 0.57 13.33
N ASP A 168 -6.38 1.35 12.62
CA ASP A 168 -7.84 1.15 12.46
C ASP A 168 -8.20 0.25 11.28
N GLY A 169 -7.25 -0.06 10.38
CA GLY A 169 -7.50 -0.94 9.25
C GLY A 169 -6.52 -0.80 8.09
N GLN A 170 -6.83 -1.55 7.03
CA GLN A 170 -6.04 -1.62 5.80
C GLN A 170 -6.96 -1.39 4.61
N SER A 171 -6.51 -0.63 3.62
CA SER A 171 -7.30 -0.39 2.40
C SER A 171 -6.41 -0.20 1.18
N VAL A 172 -6.80 -0.82 0.06
CA VAL A 172 -6.26 -0.47 -1.26
C VAL A 172 -6.81 0.90 -1.64
N ARG A 173 -5.91 1.81 -2.00
CA ARG A 173 -6.21 3.21 -2.30
C ARG A 173 -5.93 3.57 -3.76
N ALA A 174 -4.94 2.91 -4.38
CA ALA A 174 -4.81 2.87 -5.83
C ALA A 174 -4.86 1.39 -6.25
N ASP A 175 -5.83 1.07 -7.10
CA ASP A 175 -6.11 -0.31 -7.49
C ASP A 175 -5.01 -0.85 -8.42
N PRO A 176 -4.60 -2.11 -8.28
CA PRO A 176 -3.76 -2.79 -9.26
C PRO A 176 -4.57 -3.06 -10.54
N THR A 177 -3.86 -3.35 -11.63
CA THR A 177 -4.49 -3.77 -12.88
C THR A 177 -5.00 -5.20 -12.76
N PHE A 178 -6.24 -5.34 -12.31
CA PHE A 178 -6.99 -6.58 -12.24
C PHE A 178 -8.43 -6.33 -12.68
N GLY A 179 -8.88 -7.07 -13.68
CA GLY A 179 -10.21 -6.90 -14.27
C GLY A 179 -10.84 -8.24 -14.60
N VAL A 180 -12.15 -8.31 -14.43
CA VAL A 180 -12.96 -9.44 -14.85
C VAL A 180 -14.15 -8.90 -15.62
N ASP A 181 -14.26 -9.32 -16.87
CA ASP A 181 -15.33 -8.91 -17.77
C ASP A 181 -16.20 -10.10 -18.12
N ILE A 182 -17.52 -9.88 -18.11
CA ILE A 182 -18.49 -10.90 -18.51
C ILE A 182 -19.09 -10.48 -19.85
N VAL A 183 -18.84 -11.28 -20.87
CA VAL A 183 -19.33 -11.03 -22.23
C VAL A 183 -20.00 -12.28 -22.75
N ASN A 184 -21.25 -12.18 -23.18
CA ASN A 184 -22.04 -13.31 -23.70
C ASN A 184 -22.02 -14.54 -22.76
N ASN A 185 -22.19 -14.32 -21.45
CA ASN A 185 -22.17 -15.36 -20.42
C ASN A 185 -20.83 -16.14 -20.33
N THR A 186 -19.75 -15.53 -20.79
CA THR A 186 -18.38 -16.04 -20.68
C THR A 186 -17.53 -15.05 -19.91
N VAL A 187 -16.54 -15.56 -19.18
CA VAL A 187 -15.66 -14.74 -18.34
C VAL A 187 -14.34 -14.50 -19.06
N ARG A 188 -13.86 -13.26 -19.01
CA ARG A 188 -12.50 -12.86 -19.38
C ARG A 188 -11.80 -12.30 -18.15
N VAL A 189 -10.62 -12.81 -17.84
CA VAL A 189 -9.84 -12.37 -16.69
C VAL A 189 -8.58 -11.68 -17.20
N SER A 190 -8.29 -10.49 -16.68
CA SER A 190 -7.04 -9.77 -16.95
C SER A 190 -6.33 -9.50 -15.63
N VAL A 191 -5.08 -9.95 -15.51
CA VAL A 191 -4.23 -9.77 -14.33
C VAL A 191 -2.91 -9.18 -14.77
N SER A 192 -2.47 -8.13 -14.08
CA SER A 192 -1.11 -7.63 -14.18
C SER A 192 -0.32 -7.97 -12.93
N HIS A 193 0.90 -8.44 -13.15
CA HIS A 193 1.93 -8.64 -12.16
C HIS A 193 3.02 -7.59 -12.32
N VAL A 194 3.57 -7.14 -11.20
CA VAL A 194 4.73 -6.23 -11.20
C VAL A 194 5.76 -6.80 -10.26
N SER A 195 6.88 -7.27 -10.81
CA SER A 195 8.06 -7.62 -10.03
C SER A 195 8.95 -6.40 -9.84
N LEU A 196 9.30 -6.13 -8.59
CA LEU A 196 10.27 -5.11 -8.24
C LEU A 196 11.58 -5.78 -7.88
N TYR A 197 12.67 -5.33 -8.50
CA TYR A 197 14.04 -5.70 -8.19
C TYR A 197 14.75 -4.53 -7.55
N GLY A 198 15.84 -4.81 -6.85
CA GLY A 198 16.64 -3.78 -6.20
C GLY A 198 16.19 -3.49 -4.77
N ARG A 199 17.20 -3.33 -3.91
CA ARG A 199 17.05 -3.07 -2.49
C ARG A 199 17.53 -1.65 -2.20
N GLY A 200 16.88 -1.03 -1.25
CA GLY A 200 17.27 0.30 -0.79
C GLY A 200 16.48 0.64 0.46
N SER A 201 17.04 1.53 1.26
CA SER A 201 16.34 2.10 2.41
C SER A 201 16.85 3.50 2.66
N ALA A 202 15.96 4.40 3.03
CA ALA A 202 16.29 5.72 3.50
C ALA A 202 15.42 6.07 4.70
N GLU A 203 15.99 6.81 5.64
CA GLU A 203 15.34 7.23 6.87
C GLU A 203 15.59 8.72 7.08
N GLY A 204 14.55 9.44 7.50
CA GLY A 204 14.66 10.87 7.76
C GLY A 204 13.32 11.59 7.72
N SER A 205 13.41 12.92 7.69
CA SER A 205 12.28 13.81 7.38
C SER A 205 12.37 14.42 5.98
N THR A 206 13.49 14.24 5.29
CA THR A 206 13.78 14.80 3.97
C THR A 206 13.04 14.05 2.85
N THR A 207 13.16 14.57 1.63
CA THR A 207 12.61 13.93 0.43
C THR A 207 13.67 13.10 -0.25
N GLU A 208 13.37 11.83 -0.45
CA GLU A 208 14.22 10.86 -1.13
C GLU A 208 13.63 10.48 -2.49
N GLY A 209 14.48 10.02 -3.39
CA GLY A 209 14.05 9.56 -4.71
C GLY A 209 13.80 8.07 -4.76
N VAL A 210 12.65 7.67 -5.31
CA VAL A 210 12.46 6.31 -5.84
C VAL A 210 12.73 6.35 -7.33
N HIS A 211 13.87 5.80 -7.71
CA HIS A 211 14.21 5.57 -9.11
C HIS A 211 13.59 4.25 -9.57
N SER A 212 12.94 4.27 -10.72
CA SER A 212 12.36 3.08 -11.34
C SER A 212 12.73 2.98 -12.81
N LYS A 213 13.03 1.77 -13.25
CA LYS A 213 13.31 1.46 -14.65
C LYS A 213 12.68 0.13 -14.99
N LEU A 214 11.67 0.14 -15.83
CA LEU A 214 11.08 -1.08 -16.37
C LEU A 214 12.07 -1.70 -17.36
N LEU A 215 12.51 -2.93 -17.09
CA LEU A 215 13.43 -3.70 -17.93
C LEU A 215 12.70 -4.35 -19.10
N GLY A 216 11.45 -4.71 -18.89
CA GLY A 216 10.60 -5.31 -19.90
C GLY A 216 9.27 -5.74 -19.33
N ILE A 217 8.45 -6.29 -20.22
CA ILE A 217 7.20 -6.94 -19.87
C ILE A 217 7.21 -8.38 -20.40
N ASP A 218 6.33 -9.22 -19.88
CA ASP A 218 5.80 -10.41 -20.53
C ASP A 218 4.27 -10.29 -20.61
N ARG A 219 3.66 -10.70 -21.72
CA ARG A 219 2.21 -10.69 -21.86
C ARG A 219 1.78 -11.92 -22.62
N GLN A 220 0.91 -12.71 -21.99
CA GLN A 220 0.38 -13.93 -22.57
C GLN A 220 -1.14 -13.97 -22.44
N ASP A 221 -1.79 -14.31 -23.55
CA ASP A 221 -3.24 -14.51 -23.62
C ASP A 221 -3.52 -16.02 -23.71
N TYR A 222 -4.02 -16.59 -22.61
CA TYR A 222 -4.39 -18.00 -22.54
C TYR A 222 -5.82 -18.20 -23.02
N THR A 223 -5.97 -18.78 -24.21
CA THR A 223 -7.25 -19.22 -24.77
C THR A 223 -7.39 -20.73 -24.53
N LYS A 224 -8.60 -21.24 -24.22
CA LYS A 224 -8.86 -22.66 -23.85
C LYS A 224 -8.38 -23.06 -22.44
N VAL A 225 -8.79 -22.29 -21.44
CA VAL A 225 -8.55 -22.60 -20.02
C VAL A 225 -9.45 -23.76 -19.56
N ARG A 226 -8.88 -24.78 -18.93
CA ARG A 226 -9.60 -25.99 -18.45
C ARG A 226 -9.76 -26.04 -16.94
N SER A 227 -8.90 -25.37 -16.18
CA SER A 227 -9.00 -25.30 -14.73
C SER A 227 -9.66 -24.00 -14.27
N ASP A 228 -9.96 -23.93 -12.98
CA ASP A 228 -10.13 -22.67 -12.27
C ASP A 228 -8.86 -21.82 -12.37
N VAL A 229 -9.03 -20.50 -12.23
CA VAL A 229 -7.91 -19.55 -12.15
C VAL A 229 -7.65 -19.25 -10.69
N TRP A 230 -6.40 -19.45 -10.27
CA TRP A 230 -5.95 -19.23 -8.91
C TRP A 230 -5.00 -18.04 -8.87
N ILE A 231 -5.26 -17.09 -7.98
CA ILE A 231 -4.34 -15.99 -7.67
C ILE A 231 -4.01 -16.11 -6.18
N ASN A 232 -2.78 -16.48 -5.86
CA ASN A 232 -2.32 -16.59 -4.49
C ASN A 232 -1.33 -15.47 -4.18
N ALA A 233 -1.39 -14.94 -2.97
CA ALA A 233 -0.44 -13.93 -2.52
C ALA A 233 -0.03 -14.12 -1.06
N THR A 234 1.19 -13.73 -0.70
CA THR A 234 1.67 -13.73 0.69
C THR A 234 2.06 -12.32 1.10
N THR A 235 1.30 -11.71 2.01
CA THR A 235 1.45 -10.29 2.36
C THR A 235 0.96 -9.94 3.77
N LEU A 236 1.48 -8.87 4.36
CA LEU A 236 0.98 -8.30 5.62
C LEU A 236 -0.41 -7.63 5.45
N TYR A 237 -0.77 -7.31 4.21
CA TYR A 237 -1.93 -6.47 3.88
C TYR A 237 -3.13 -7.28 3.38
N GLY A 238 -3.31 -8.50 3.92
CA GLY A 238 -4.27 -9.48 3.43
C GLY A 238 -5.71 -9.00 3.38
N ILE A 239 -6.12 -8.19 4.36
CA ILE A 239 -7.50 -7.68 4.45
C ILE A 239 -7.77 -6.65 3.36
N ALA A 240 -6.80 -5.78 3.05
CA ALA A 240 -6.92 -4.82 1.95
C ALA A 240 -7.08 -5.54 0.60
N TRP A 241 -6.30 -6.59 0.36
CA TRP A 241 -6.39 -7.38 -0.85
C TRP A 241 -7.70 -8.19 -0.95
N ALA A 242 -8.13 -8.85 0.13
CA ALA A 242 -9.38 -9.60 0.13
C ALA A 242 -10.59 -8.71 -0.15
N THR A 243 -10.62 -7.51 0.44
CA THR A 243 -11.68 -6.52 0.18
C THR A 243 -11.64 -6.00 -1.25
N PHE A 244 -10.44 -5.73 -1.81
CA PHE A 244 -10.26 -5.37 -3.21
C PHE A 244 -10.79 -6.45 -4.16
N PHE A 245 -10.29 -7.69 -4.04
CA PHE A 245 -10.70 -8.78 -4.94
C PHE A 245 -12.20 -9.04 -4.86
N ASN A 246 -12.76 -9.05 -3.64
CA ASN A 246 -14.19 -9.19 -3.48
C ASN A 246 -14.97 -8.06 -4.15
N ARG A 247 -14.56 -6.79 -3.98
CA ARG A 247 -15.22 -5.65 -4.62
C ARG A 247 -15.21 -5.78 -6.14
N THR A 248 -14.05 -6.09 -6.72
CA THR A 248 -13.88 -6.18 -8.18
C THR A 248 -14.66 -7.36 -8.76
N LEU A 249 -14.57 -8.54 -8.13
CA LEU A 249 -15.30 -9.73 -8.57
C LEU A 249 -16.82 -9.60 -8.36
N ALA A 250 -17.25 -9.10 -7.21
CA ALA A 250 -18.68 -8.88 -6.93
C ALA A 250 -19.30 -7.92 -7.94
N ASN A 251 -18.58 -6.86 -8.32
CA ASN A 251 -19.01 -5.93 -9.36
C ASN A 251 -19.13 -6.63 -10.73
N ALA A 252 -18.08 -7.36 -11.14
CA ALA A 252 -18.06 -8.10 -12.40
C ALA A 252 -19.22 -9.10 -12.53
N PHE A 253 -19.48 -9.88 -11.48
CA PHE A 253 -20.53 -10.92 -11.45
C PHE A 253 -21.92 -10.38 -11.08
N GLY A 254 -22.08 -9.08 -10.83
CA GLY A 254 -23.37 -8.48 -10.44
C GLY A 254 -23.88 -9.00 -9.09
N ILE A 255 -22.98 -9.35 -8.18
CA ILE A 255 -23.27 -9.83 -6.82
C ILE A 255 -23.53 -8.61 -5.94
N GLY A 256 -24.77 -8.12 -5.96
CA GLY A 256 -25.25 -7.02 -5.12
C GLY A 256 -26.19 -7.46 -4.00
N THR A 257 -26.81 -6.50 -3.32
CA THR A 257 -27.73 -6.65 -2.17
C THR A 257 -29.04 -7.41 -2.45
N GLY A 258 -29.18 -8.13 -3.57
CA GLY A 258 -30.42 -8.85 -3.88
C GLY A 258 -30.24 -10.24 -4.48
N ARG A 259 -29.11 -10.53 -5.16
CA ARG A 259 -28.94 -11.79 -5.91
C ARG A 259 -28.30 -12.92 -5.12
N PHE A 260 -27.55 -12.61 -4.07
CA PHE A 260 -26.82 -13.59 -3.26
C PHE A 260 -26.67 -13.08 -1.83
N GLN A 261 -27.75 -13.05 -1.04
CA GLN A 261 -27.72 -12.59 0.36
C GLN A 261 -27.68 -13.71 1.40
N SER A 262 -27.90 -14.96 0.99
CA SER A 262 -27.98 -16.11 1.89
C SER A 262 -26.98 -17.19 1.51
N CYS A 263 -26.35 -17.80 2.52
CA CYS A 263 -25.66 -19.06 2.35
C CYS A 263 -26.63 -20.12 1.80
N PRO A 264 -26.20 -21.00 0.86
CA PRO A 264 -24.83 -21.22 0.39
C PRO A 264 -24.39 -20.33 -0.79
N THR A 265 -25.26 -19.42 -1.24
CA THR A 265 -25.08 -18.64 -2.49
C THR A 265 -24.16 -17.43 -2.32
N TYR A 266 -24.04 -16.91 -1.09
CA TYR A 266 -22.97 -16.02 -0.68
C TYR A 266 -22.67 -16.33 0.78
N CYS A 267 -21.45 -16.76 1.08
CA CYS A 267 -21.02 -17.04 2.43
C CYS A 267 -19.81 -16.19 2.78
N PHE A 268 -20.02 -15.26 3.71
CA PHE A 268 -18.96 -14.54 4.39
C PHE A 268 -18.73 -15.15 5.76
N THR A 269 -17.49 -15.55 6.03
CA THR A 269 -17.08 -16.05 7.35
C THR A 269 -15.81 -15.35 7.79
N SER A 270 -15.78 -14.83 9.01
CA SER A 270 -14.56 -14.32 9.64
C SER A 270 -14.29 -15.02 10.97
N SER A 271 -13.01 -15.24 11.28
CA SER A 271 -12.55 -15.66 12.60
C SER A 271 -11.44 -14.74 13.10
N TYR A 272 -11.29 -14.66 14.42
CA TYR A 272 -10.39 -13.73 15.08
C TYR A 272 -9.47 -14.46 16.06
N VAL A 273 -8.23 -13.97 16.19
CA VAL A 273 -7.30 -14.32 17.26
C VAL A 273 -6.87 -13.02 17.93
N GLY A 274 -7.44 -12.75 19.11
CA GLY A 274 -7.32 -11.45 19.77
C GLY A 274 -7.89 -10.32 18.89
N PRO A 275 -7.17 -9.19 18.70
CA PRO A 275 -7.64 -8.08 17.88
C PRO A 275 -7.45 -8.30 16.35
N ARG A 276 -6.85 -9.42 15.93
CA ARG A 276 -6.51 -9.69 14.52
C ARG A 276 -7.51 -10.64 13.87
N ILE A 277 -7.83 -10.40 12.61
CA ILE A 277 -8.59 -11.33 11.78
C ILE A 277 -7.67 -12.49 11.41
N GLN A 278 -8.01 -13.71 11.84
CA GLN A 278 -7.22 -14.90 11.54
C GLN A 278 -7.63 -15.51 10.19
N LEU A 279 -8.93 -15.53 9.90
CA LEU A 279 -9.46 -16.04 8.64
C LEU A 279 -10.57 -15.12 8.16
N MET A 280 -10.56 -14.79 6.88
CA MET A 280 -11.65 -14.18 6.15
C MET A 280 -11.90 -15.03 4.92
N THR A 281 -13.14 -15.50 4.73
CA THR A 281 -13.52 -16.28 3.56
C THR A 281 -14.81 -15.75 2.99
N ILE A 282 -14.81 -15.54 1.68
CA ILE A 282 -15.97 -15.17 0.87
C ILE A 282 -16.13 -16.27 -0.18
N THR A 283 -17.26 -16.97 -0.15
CA THR A 283 -17.59 -18.02 -1.13
C THR A 283 -18.85 -17.64 -1.87
N THR A 284 -18.80 -17.69 -3.20
CA THR A 284 -19.93 -17.47 -4.11
C THR A 284 -19.97 -18.58 -5.16
N PRO A 285 -21.02 -18.74 -5.98
CA PRO A 285 -21.03 -19.69 -7.09
C PRO A 285 -19.98 -19.43 -8.17
N PHE A 286 -19.37 -18.24 -8.22
CA PHE A 286 -18.45 -17.85 -9.29
C PHE A 286 -16.99 -17.77 -8.84
N TYR A 287 -16.77 -17.44 -7.57
CA TYR A 287 -15.43 -17.29 -7.02
C TYR A 287 -15.40 -17.53 -5.51
N LYS A 288 -14.19 -17.79 -5.01
CA LYS A 288 -13.86 -17.84 -3.60
C LYS A 288 -12.64 -16.98 -3.30
N VAL A 289 -12.74 -16.11 -2.29
CA VAL A 289 -11.62 -15.32 -1.76
C VAL A 289 -11.37 -15.75 -0.33
N THR A 290 -10.14 -16.12 -0.01
CA THR A 290 -9.71 -16.46 1.34
C THR A 290 -8.49 -15.61 1.70
N ALA A 291 -8.49 -15.03 2.90
CA ALA A 291 -7.30 -14.44 3.50
C ALA A 291 -7.11 -15.09 4.87
N GLN A 292 -5.98 -15.78 5.05
CA GLN A 292 -5.67 -16.50 6.28
C GLN A 292 -4.34 -16.02 6.85
N TRP A 293 -4.37 -15.52 8.08
CA TRP A 293 -3.16 -15.22 8.82
C TRP A 293 -2.40 -16.50 9.17
N LYS A 294 -1.11 -16.52 8.90
CA LYS A 294 -0.19 -17.61 9.24
C LYS A 294 0.85 -17.10 10.24
N ASP A 295 0.71 -17.50 11.51
CA ASP A 295 1.62 -17.06 12.59
C ASP A 295 3.10 -17.32 12.30
N PRO A 296 3.54 -18.49 11.77
CA PRO A 296 4.95 -18.72 11.48
C PRO A 296 5.54 -17.79 10.40
N LYS A 297 4.70 -17.26 9.50
CA LYS A 297 5.12 -16.34 8.43
C LYS A 297 4.93 -14.87 8.83
N ALA A 298 4.23 -14.62 9.94
CA ALA A 298 3.73 -13.30 10.33
C ALA A 298 3.05 -12.56 9.15
N ALA A 299 2.32 -13.27 8.29
CA ALA A 299 1.69 -12.72 7.08
C ALA A 299 0.37 -13.44 6.74
N TYR A 300 -0.45 -12.82 5.89
CA TYR A 300 -1.62 -13.43 5.31
C TYR A 300 -1.26 -14.20 4.03
N ASP A 301 -1.74 -15.44 3.94
CA ASP A 301 -1.88 -16.16 2.69
C ASP A 301 -3.26 -15.81 2.10
N ILE A 302 -3.27 -15.14 0.95
CA ILE A 302 -4.48 -14.84 0.17
C ILE A 302 -4.61 -15.89 -0.92
N THR A 303 -5.83 -16.37 -1.12
CA THR A 303 -6.19 -17.27 -2.23
C THR A 303 -7.48 -16.78 -2.86
N VAL A 304 -7.39 -16.40 -4.13
CA VAL A 304 -8.53 -16.08 -5.00
C VAL A 304 -8.67 -17.22 -5.99
N GLN A 305 -9.83 -17.85 -5.99
CA GLN A 305 -10.19 -18.91 -6.94
C GLN A 305 -11.38 -18.42 -7.76
N ILE A 306 -11.22 -18.29 -9.07
CA ILE A 306 -12.30 -18.01 -10.02
C ILE A 306 -12.69 -19.34 -10.65
N TYR A 307 -13.94 -19.74 -10.45
CA TYR A 307 -14.43 -21.03 -10.94
C TYR A 307 -14.58 -21.00 -12.45
N ASN A 308 -14.17 -22.10 -13.09
CA ASN A 308 -14.30 -22.31 -14.51
C ASN A 308 -15.16 -23.54 -14.80
N ASP A 309 -16.08 -23.40 -15.73
CA ASP A 309 -16.90 -24.51 -16.24
C ASP A 309 -16.71 -24.67 -17.75
N TRP A 310 -15.53 -25.16 -18.12
CA TRP A 310 -15.10 -25.26 -19.52
C TRP A 310 -15.99 -26.20 -20.37
N ASN A 311 -16.71 -27.13 -19.74
CA ASN A 311 -17.60 -28.09 -20.39
C ASN A 311 -19.09 -27.73 -20.23
N ASN A 312 -19.40 -26.57 -19.64
CA ASN A 312 -20.77 -26.08 -19.41
C ASN A 312 -21.66 -27.11 -18.68
N THR A 313 -21.11 -27.80 -17.68
CA THR A 313 -21.83 -28.84 -16.92
C THR A 313 -22.38 -28.33 -15.57
N LYS A 314 -21.91 -27.18 -15.10
CA LYS A 314 -22.31 -26.56 -13.83
C LYS A 314 -23.26 -25.39 -14.12
N PRO A 315 -24.54 -25.47 -13.72
CA PRO A 315 -25.56 -24.50 -14.13
C PRO A 315 -25.35 -23.06 -13.65
N LEU A 316 -24.47 -22.83 -12.68
CA LEU A 316 -24.19 -21.50 -12.09
C LEU A 316 -22.79 -20.97 -12.40
N VAL A 317 -21.89 -21.77 -12.98
CA VAL A 317 -20.51 -21.34 -13.24
C VAL A 317 -20.38 -20.98 -14.71
N MET A 318 -19.77 -19.84 -15.01
CA MET A 318 -19.54 -19.44 -16.39
C MET A 318 -18.20 -19.98 -16.92
N PRO A 319 -18.11 -20.35 -18.20
CA PRO A 319 -16.84 -20.74 -18.81
C PRO A 319 -15.89 -19.53 -18.92
N ILE A 320 -14.62 -19.74 -18.57
CA ILE A 320 -13.54 -18.77 -18.77
C ILE A 320 -12.99 -18.95 -20.18
N THR A 321 -13.09 -17.92 -21.02
CA THR A 321 -12.66 -17.98 -22.43
C THR A 321 -11.22 -17.53 -22.63
N ILE A 322 -10.83 -16.45 -21.94
CA ILE A 322 -9.52 -15.82 -22.06
C ILE A 322 -9.04 -15.44 -20.67
N VAL A 323 -7.80 -15.82 -20.36
CA VAL A 323 -7.05 -15.27 -19.22
C VAL A 323 -5.83 -14.56 -19.76
N ARG A 324 -5.76 -13.26 -19.55
CA ARG A 324 -4.62 -12.41 -19.90
C ARG A 324 -3.77 -12.20 -18.66
N VAL A 325 -2.51 -12.61 -18.75
CA VAL A 325 -1.51 -12.34 -17.72
C VAL A 325 -0.46 -11.43 -18.34
N GLN A 326 -0.28 -10.26 -17.75
CA GLN A 326 0.80 -9.35 -18.07
C GLN A 326 1.75 -9.28 -16.86
N HIS A 327 3.05 -9.22 -17.08
CA HIS A 327 4.06 -9.17 -16.05
C HIS A 327 5.08 -8.09 -16.39
N GLY A 328 5.20 -7.07 -15.55
CA GLY A 328 6.26 -6.06 -15.64
C GLY A 328 7.44 -6.39 -14.74
N PHE A 329 8.66 -6.21 -15.26
CA PHE A 329 9.90 -6.38 -14.52
C PHE A 329 10.55 -5.00 -14.32
N ALA A 330 10.49 -4.45 -13.12
CA ALA A 330 11.03 -3.12 -12.83
C ALA A 330 12.18 -3.18 -11.84
N ASN A 331 13.29 -2.53 -12.17
CA ASN A 331 14.40 -2.31 -11.25
C ASN A 331 14.16 -1.01 -10.46
N ILE A 332 14.38 -1.07 -9.16
CA ILE A 332 14.11 0.01 -8.20
C ILE A 332 15.37 0.32 -7.44
N ALA A 333 15.59 1.61 -7.19
CA ALA A 333 16.53 2.04 -6.18
C ALA A 333 16.02 3.26 -5.42
N ILE A 334 16.43 3.36 -4.16
CA ILE A 334 16.12 4.49 -3.29
C ILE A 334 17.41 5.28 -3.12
N ALA A 335 17.43 6.51 -3.61
CA ALA A 335 18.58 7.41 -3.52
C ALA A 335 18.18 8.86 -3.79
N GLU A 336 19.06 9.80 -3.44
CA GLU A 336 18.84 11.22 -3.70
C GLU A 336 18.81 11.55 -5.20
N ARG A 337 18.12 12.65 -5.55
CA ARG A 337 18.01 13.12 -6.93
C ARG A 337 19.39 13.46 -7.52
N GLY A 338 19.74 12.83 -8.63
CA GLY A 338 21.01 13.07 -9.33
C GLY A 338 22.17 12.20 -8.84
N SER A 339 21.93 11.29 -7.90
CA SER A 339 22.84 10.18 -7.66
C SER A 339 22.88 9.27 -8.90
N ASP A 340 24.08 8.85 -9.30
CA ASP A 340 24.26 7.81 -10.31
C ASP A 340 23.81 6.48 -9.72
N VAL A 341 22.53 6.18 -9.89
CA VAL A 341 21.99 4.91 -9.45
C VAL A 341 22.12 3.89 -10.57
N SER A 342 22.95 2.87 -10.35
CA SER A 342 23.07 1.73 -11.26
C SER A 342 21.78 0.89 -11.22
N ILE A 343 20.84 1.18 -12.13
CA ILE A 343 19.60 0.43 -12.35
C ILE A 343 19.32 0.09 -13.81
#